data_AF-A0A3D0K148-F1
#
_entry.id   AF-A0A3D0K148-F1
#
_cell.length_a   1.000
_cell.length_b   1.000
_cell.length_c   1.000
_cell.angle_alpha   90.00
_cell.angle_beta   90.00
_cell.angle_gamma   90.00
#
_symmetry.space_group_name_H-M   'P 1'
#
loop_
_entity.id
_entity.type
_entity.pdbx_description
1 polymer ?
#
loop_
_entity_poly.entity_id
_entity_poly.type
_entity_poly.pdbx_seq_one_letter_code
_entity_poly.pdbx_strand_id
1 'polypeptide(L)'
;MLHRSDDATLGLATPICFEDTVASLCRRLVYADGAKRAEVMINISNDGWFGPDSAARATHALAARFRCIENRVPMLRVVNTGQTALFDSCGQVVVLLPMFEAASLPVVPELDGRSTIHGVWLGDSIAGGLLLLCLLNLLWTWLPRVTKDK
;
A
#
# COMPACT_ATOMS: atom_id res chain seq x y z
N MET A 1 1.55 -13.71 -19.13
CA MET A 1 1.07 -12.37 -19.52
C MET A 1 -0.44 -12.44 -19.66
N LEU A 2 -1.19 -11.62 -18.93
CA LEU A 2 -2.63 -11.46 -19.18
C LEU A 2 -2.76 -10.41 -20.29
N HIS A 3 -3.25 -10.83 -21.46
CA HIS A 3 -3.45 -9.94 -22.60
C HIS A 3 -4.74 -9.13 -22.40
N ARG A 4 -4.64 -7.81 -22.55
CA ARG A 4 -5.79 -6.92 -22.70
C ARG A 4 -6.41 -7.12 -24.09
N SER A 5 -7.70 -6.82 -24.25
CA SER A 5 -8.39 -6.88 -25.55
C SER A 5 -7.75 -6.05 -26.67
N ASP A 6 -6.86 -5.13 -26.31
CA ASP A 6 -6.25 -4.15 -27.21
C ASP A 6 -4.74 -4.40 -27.42
N ASP A 7 -4.26 -5.63 -27.23
CA ASP A 7 -2.84 -6.04 -27.33
C ASP A 7 -1.87 -5.36 -26.35
N ALA A 8 -2.36 -4.51 -25.45
CA ALA A 8 -1.57 -3.91 -24.38
C ALA A 8 -1.26 -4.93 -23.27
N THR A 9 0.01 -5.00 -22.85
CA THR A 9 0.45 -5.77 -21.69
C THR A 9 0.05 -5.06 -20.39
N LEU A 10 -0.67 -5.76 -19.51
CA LEU A 10 -1.02 -5.29 -18.17
C LEU A 10 0.12 -5.57 -17.19
N GLY A 11 0.60 -4.53 -16.50
CA GLY A 11 1.57 -4.65 -15.43
C GLY A 11 0.92 -5.05 -14.10
N LEU A 12 1.52 -6.04 -13.41
CA LEU A 12 1.04 -6.55 -12.13
C LEU A 12 2.11 -6.39 -11.05
N ALA A 13 1.72 -5.86 -9.91
CA ALA A 13 2.53 -5.83 -8.70
C ALA A 13 2.06 -6.93 -7.75
N THR A 14 2.96 -7.78 -7.26
CA THR A 14 2.59 -8.99 -6.50
C THR A 14 3.21 -9.04 -5.11
N PRO A 15 2.81 -8.14 -4.17
CA PRO A 15 3.26 -8.24 -2.78
C PRO A 15 2.68 -9.50 -2.15
N ILE A 16 3.52 -10.39 -1.63
CA ILE A 16 3.09 -11.65 -1.02
C ILE A 16 2.91 -11.48 0.49
N CYS A 17 1.75 -11.89 1.01
CA CYS A 17 1.44 -11.88 2.43
C CYS A 17 1.73 -10.49 3.04
N PHE A 18 2.60 -10.41 4.05
CA PHE A 18 2.98 -9.20 4.77
C PHE A 18 3.75 -8.13 3.96
N GLU A 19 4.17 -8.41 2.73
CA GLU A 19 4.86 -7.41 1.90
C GLU A 19 3.99 -6.18 1.62
N ASP A 20 2.66 -6.30 1.70
CA ASP A 20 1.73 -5.17 1.59
C ASP A 20 1.84 -4.16 2.75
N THR A 21 2.32 -4.61 3.91
CA THR A 21 2.57 -3.73 5.06
C THR A 21 3.77 -2.81 4.84
N VAL A 22 4.67 -3.16 3.92
CA VAL A 22 5.88 -2.42 3.60
C VAL A 22 5.61 -1.41 2.47
N ALA A 23 5.30 -0.17 2.84
CA ALA A 23 4.90 0.89 1.91
C ALA A 23 5.92 1.09 0.77
N SER A 24 7.20 1.23 1.12
CA SER A 24 8.26 1.50 0.16
C SER A 24 8.47 0.35 -0.83
N LEU A 25 8.21 -0.90 -0.42
CA LEU A 25 8.28 -2.06 -1.29
C LEU A 25 7.14 -2.02 -2.32
N CYS A 26 5.91 -1.84 -1.85
CA CYS A 26 4.74 -1.71 -2.74
C CYS A 26 4.93 -0.57 -3.75
N ARG A 27 5.47 0.57 -3.32
CA ARG A 27 5.80 1.69 -4.21
C ARG A 27 6.77 1.27 -5.32
N ARG A 28 7.85 0.53 -4.99
CA ARG A 28 8.83 0.04 -5.98
C ARG A 28 8.27 -1.06 -6.89
N LEU A 29 7.28 -1.81 -6.43
CA LEU A 29 6.57 -2.76 -7.28
C LEU A 29 5.70 -2.02 -8.31
N VAL A 30 4.99 -0.96 -7.88
CA VAL A 30 4.08 -0.20 -8.75
C VAL A 30 4.80 0.80 -9.67
N TYR A 31 5.84 1.47 -9.19
CA TYR A 31 6.54 2.53 -9.88
C TYR A 31 8.00 2.17 -10.14
N ALA A 32 8.49 2.49 -11.35
CA ALA A 32 9.89 2.38 -11.74
C ALA A 32 10.23 3.53 -12.69
N ASP A 33 11.44 4.07 -12.60
CA ASP A 33 11.95 5.13 -13.50
C ASP A 33 11.03 6.35 -13.64
N GLY A 34 10.35 6.73 -12.55
CA GLY A 34 9.42 7.86 -12.54
C GLY A 34 8.09 7.61 -13.26
N ALA A 35 7.77 6.37 -13.60
CA ALA A 35 6.53 5.98 -14.26
C ALA A 35 5.80 4.86 -13.50
N LYS A 36 4.47 4.82 -13.65
CA LYS A 36 3.66 3.70 -13.18
C LYS A 36 3.86 2.53 -14.15
N ARG A 37 4.34 1.39 -13.63
CA ARG A 37 4.59 0.15 -14.40
C ARG A 37 3.64 -1.00 -14.06
N ALA A 38 2.84 -0.85 -13.01
CA ALA A 38 1.80 -1.79 -12.65
C ALA A 38 0.48 -1.07 -12.40
N GLU A 39 -0.59 -1.62 -12.96
CA GLU A 39 -1.93 -1.06 -12.91
C GLU A 39 -2.85 -1.84 -11.96
N VAL A 40 -2.42 -3.01 -11.50
CA VAL A 40 -3.12 -3.83 -10.51
C VAL A 40 -2.12 -4.41 -9.52
N MET A 41 -2.47 -4.41 -8.23
CA MET A 41 -1.80 -5.20 -7.21
C MET A 41 -2.52 -6.51 -6.97
N ILE A 42 -1.78 -7.61 -6.79
CA ILE A 42 -2.31 -8.91 -6.39
C ILE A 42 -1.59 -9.34 -5.13
N ASN A 43 -2.28 -9.28 -4.00
CA ASN A 43 -1.77 -9.78 -2.73
C ASN A 43 -2.28 -11.20 -2.51
N ILE A 44 -1.35 -12.16 -2.43
CA ILE A 44 -1.65 -13.55 -2.10
C ILE A 44 -1.17 -13.79 -0.66
N SER A 45 -2.08 -14.10 0.25
CA SER A 45 -1.79 -14.18 1.69
C SER A 45 -2.37 -15.43 2.36
N ASN A 46 -1.87 -15.74 3.56
CA ASN A 46 -2.45 -16.70 4.48
C ASN A 46 -2.55 -16.08 5.88
N ASP A 47 -3.72 -15.54 6.19
CA ASP A 47 -4.01 -14.95 7.50
C ASP A 47 -4.39 -16.01 8.58
N GLY A 48 -4.11 -17.30 8.33
CA GLY A 48 -4.31 -18.38 9.30
C GLY A 48 -3.43 -18.25 10.53
N TRP A 49 -2.26 -17.63 10.40
CA TRP A 49 -1.31 -17.37 11.48
C TRP A 49 -1.88 -16.52 12.61
N PHE A 50 -2.91 -15.70 12.34
CA PHE A 50 -3.58 -14.88 13.35
C PHE A 50 -4.61 -15.64 14.19
N GLY A 51 -4.86 -16.94 13.94
CA GLY A 51 -5.74 -17.76 14.78
C GLY A 51 -7.17 -17.19 14.85
N PRO A 52 -7.79 -16.98 16.02
CA PRO A 52 -9.12 -16.37 16.12
C PRO A 52 -9.12 -14.83 16.07
N ASP A 53 -7.96 -14.17 16.03
CA ASP A 53 -7.87 -12.71 16.11
C ASP A 53 -8.39 -12.03 14.83
N SER A 54 -9.59 -11.48 14.90
CA SER A 54 -10.21 -10.76 13.79
C SER A 54 -9.67 -9.34 13.62
N ALA A 55 -9.18 -8.72 14.70
CA ALA A 55 -8.63 -7.37 14.66
C ALA A 55 -7.27 -7.34 13.94
N ALA A 56 -6.43 -8.36 14.17
CA ALA A 56 -5.16 -8.51 13.46
C ALA A 56 -5.37 -8.66 11.94
N ARG A 57 -6.36 -9.46 11.52
CA ARG A 57 -6.74 -9.61 10.10
C ARG A 57 -7.24 -8.32 9.48
N ALA A 58 -8.14 -7.63 10.19
CA ALA A 58 -8.65 -6.33 9.75
C ALA A 58 -7.52 -5.30 9.61
N THR A 59 -6.54 -5.32 10.51
CA THR A 59 -5.36 -4.46 10.45
C THR A 59 -4.47 -4.77 9.24
N HIS A 60 -4.25 -6.05 8.94
CA HIS A 60 -3.51 -6.47 7.74
C HIS A 60 -4.22 -6.02 6.46
N ALA A 61 -5.54 -6.22 6.36
CA ALA A 61 -6.33 -5.75 5.23
C ALA A 61 -6.36 -4.21 5.14
N LEU A 62 -6.35 -3.50 6.27
CA LEU A 62 -6.25 -2.04 6.29
C LEU A 62 -4.93 -1.55 5.71
N ALA A 63 -3.81 -2.20 6.03
CA ALA A 63 -2.51 -1.89 5.43
C ALA A 63 -2.55 -2.04 3.90
N ALA A 64 -3.15 -3.14 3.41
CA ALA A 64 -3.37 -3.38 1.98
C ALA A 64 -4.18 -2.25 1.31
N ARG A 65 -5.23 -1.76 1.97
CA ARG A 65 -6.05 -0.62 1.48
C ARG A 65 -5.23 0.68 1.40
N PHE A 66 -4.36 0.96 2.36
CA PHE A 66 -3.47 2.13 2.28
C PHE A 66 -2.54 2.06 1.07
N ARG A 67 -2.03 0.87 0.72
CA ARG A 67 -1.22 0.70 -0.50
C ARG A 67 -1.99 1.06 -1.76
N CYS A 68 -3.29 0.78 -1.81
CA CYS A 68 -4.13 1.14 -2.95
C CYS A 68 -4.22 2.66 -3.12
N ILE A 69 -4.46 3.36 -2.01
CA ILE A 69 -4.56 4.83 -1.95
C ILE A 69 -3.24 5.49 -2.35
N GLU A 70 -2.14 5.07 -1.72
CA GLU A 70 -0.81 5.66 -1.93
C GLU A 70 -0.34 5.53 -3.38
N ASN A 71 -0.65 4.40 -4.00
CA ASN A 71 -0.17 4.09 -5.34
C ASN A 71 -1.19 4.37 -6.44
N ARG A 72 -2.45 4.70 -6.09
CA ARG A 72 -3.58 4.79 -7.02
C ARG A 72 -3.69 3.55 -7.92
N VAL A 73 -3.70 2.39 -7.29
CA VAL A 73 -3.76 1.10 -7.97
C VAL A 73 -4.75 0.21 -7.21
N PRO A 74 -5.76 -0.38 -7.87
CA PRO A 74 -6.64 -1.35 -7.24
C PRO A 74 -5.87 -2.60 -6.80
N MET A 75 -6.39 -3.30 -5.78
CA MET A 75 -5.79 -4.54 -5.29
C MET A 75 -6.79 -5.69 -5.24
N LEU A 76 -6.38 -6.81 -5.85
CA LEU A 76 -6.98 -8.12 -5.62
C LEU A 76 -6.25 -8.76 -4.43
N ARG A 77 -6.91 -8.81 -3.27
CA ARG A 77 -6.40 -9.48 -2.08
C ARG A 77 -7.03 -10.87 -1.98
N VAL A 78 -6.21 -11.91 -2.09
CA VAL A 78 -6.60 -13.32 -2.12
C VAL A 78 -6.00 -14.02 -0.91
N VAL A 79 -6.87 -14.41 0.04
CA VAL A 79 -6.45 -14.87 1.37
C VAL A 79 -7.17 -16.14 1.76
N ASN A 80 -6.43 -17.11 2.29
CA ASN A 80 -6.96 -18.41 2.69
C ASN A 80 -8.06 -18.34 3.77
N THR A 81 -7.74 -17.90 4.99
CA THR A 81 -8.70 -17.83 6.13
C THR A 81 -8.93 -16.39 6.59
N GLY A 82 -8.66 -15.41 5.74
CA GLY A 82 -8.76 -13.99 6.05
C GLY A 82 -9.66 -13.24 5.10
N GLN A 83 -9.50 -11.93 5.05
CA GLN A 83 -10.33 -11.06 4.21
C GLN A 83 -9.85 -11.11 2.76
N THR A 84 -10.49 -11.97 1.95
CA THR A 84 -10.40 -11.93 0.49
C THR A 84 -11.29 -10.81 -0.04
N ALA A 85 -10.71 -9.87 -0.78
CA ALA A 85 -11.38 -8.63 -1.15
C ALA A 85 -10.84 -8.02 -2.46
N LEU A 86 -11.68 -7.22 -3.10
CA LEU A 86 -11.26 -6.24 -4.12
C LEU A 86 -11.29 -4.86 -3.48
N PHE A 87 -10.14 -4.19 -3.49
CA PHE A 87 -10.02 -2.78 -3.12
C PHE A 87 -9.84 -1.93 -4.38
N ASP A 88 -10.55 -0.81 -4.48
CA ASP A 88 -10.32 0.15 -5.56
C ASP A 88 -9.05 1.00 -5.32
N SER A 89 -8.68 1.83 -6.29
CA SER A 89 -7.53 2.74 -6.18
C SER A 89 -7.67 3.81 -5.09
N CYS A 90 -8.86 3.96 -4.49
CA CYS A 90 -9.17 4.87 -3.39
C CYS A 90 -9.25 4.12 -2.05
N GLY A 91 -8.91 2.83 -2.02
CA GLY A 91 -8.97 1.98 -0.82
C GLY A 91 -10.38 1.65 -0.35
N GLN A 92 -11.41 1.85 -1.18
CA GLN A 92 -12.76 1.39 -0.87
C GLN A 92 -12.87 -0.12 -1.06
N VAL A 93 -13.69 -0.75 -0.22
CA VAL A 93 -13.98 -2.18 -0.33
C VAL A 93 -15.10 -2.36 -1.36
N VAL A 94 -14.74 -2.85 -2.54
CA VAL A 94 -15.71 -3.10 -3.63
C VAL A 94 -16.36 -4.46 -3.46
N VAL A 95 -15.55 -5.46 -3.07
CA VAL A 95 -15.98 -6.84 -2.79
C VAL A 95 -15.30 -7.31 -1.52
N LEU A 96 -16.02 -8.04 -0.69
CA LEU A 96 -15.49 -8.77 0.46
C LEU A 96 -16.15 -10.15 0.53
N LEU A 97 -15.34 -11.20 0.56
CA LEU A 97 -15.83 -12.56 0.76
C LEU A 97 -15.86 -12.94 2.25
N PRO A 98 -16.74 -13.87 2.65
CA PRO A 98 -16.77 -14.37 4.02
C PRO A 98 -15.43 -15.01 4.40
N MET A 99 -15.00 -14.77 5.65
CA MET A 99 -13.80 -15.41 6.20
C MET A 99 -14.12 -16.84 6.64
N PHE A 100 -13.11 -17.71 6.63
CA PHE A 100 -13.22 -19.11 7.06
C PHE A 100 -14.19 -19.97 6.23
N GLU A 101 -14.55 -19.50 5.03
CA GLU A 101 -15.40 -20.21 4.09
C GLU A 101 -14.69 -20.34 2.74
N ALA A 102 -14.85 -21.49 2.09
CA ALA A 102 -14.37 -21.67 0.74
C ALA A 102 -15.30 -20.91 -0.23
N ALA A 103 -14.79 -19.83 -0.82
CA ALA A 103 -15.55 -18.99 -1.74
C ALA A 103 -14.65 -18.49 -2.88
N SER A 104 -15.28 -18.18 -4.02
CA SER A 104 -14.62 -17.52 -5.15
C SER A 104 -15.60 -16.59 -5.85
N LEU A 105 -15.11 -15.46 -6.36
CA LEU A 105 -15.90 -14.52 -7.14
C LEU A 105 -15.04 -13.95 -8.29
N PRO A 106 -15.45 -14.12 -9.55
CA PRO A 106 -14.83 -13.42 -10.67
C PRO A 106 -15.07 -11.92 -10.54
N VAL A 107 -14.01 -11.13 -10.64
CA VAL A 107 -14.07 -9.67 -10.57
C VAL A 107 -13.18 -9.06 -11.65
N VAL A 108 -13.54 -7.86 -12.10
CA VAL A 108 -12.72 -7.04 -12.99
C VAL A 108 -12.41 -5.75 -12.23
N PRO A 109 -11.15 -5.51 -11.82
CA PRO A 109 -10.80 -4.27 -11.12
C PRO A 109 -10.89 -3.08 -12.09
N GLU A 110 -11.41 -1.96 -11.61
CA GLU A 110 -11.37 -0.70 -12.34
C GLU A 110 -9.95 -0.11 -12.27
N LEU A 111 -9.31 0.06 -13.43
CA LEU A 111 -7.94 0.57 -13.51
C LEU A 111 -7.91 2.09 -13.35
N ASP A 112 -6.95 2.61 -12.58
CA ASP A 112 -6.73 4.05 -12.42
C ASP A 112 -5.43 4.49 -13.11
N GLY A 113 -5.57 5.26 -14.20
CA GLY A 113 -4.45 5.81 -14.96
C GLY A 113 -3.73 6.97 -14.29
N ARG A 114 -4.27 7.52 -13.19
CA ARG A 114 -3.64 8.64 -12.46
C ARG A 114 -2.46 8.14 -11.63
N SER A 115 -1.40 8.94 -11.55
CA SER A 115 -0.24 8.66 -10.69
C SER A 115 -0.22 9.60 -9.49
N THR A 116 0.31 9.14 -8.36
CA THR A 116 0.45 9.98 -7.16
C THR A 116 1.82 10.65 -7.11
N ILE A 117 1.86 11.84 -6.50
CA ILE A 117 3.13 12.54 -6.21
C ILE A 117 4.00 11.70 -5.26
N HIS A 118 3.37 11.05 -4.26
CA HIS A 118 4.04 10.09 -3.38
C HIS A 118 4.68 8.95 -4.20
N GLY A 119 3.90 8.31 -5.07
CA GLY A 119 4.32 7.16 -5.87
C GLY A 119 5.47 7.47 -6.82
N VAL A 120 5.39 8.60 -7.54
CA VAL A 120 6.35 8.95 -8.59
C VAL A 120 7.58 9.69 -8.06
N TRP A 121 7.40 10.72 -7.24
CA TRP A 121 8.43 11.73 -6.99
C TRP A 121 8.97 11.72 -5.57
N LEU A 122 8.09 11.70 -4.57
CA LEU A 122 8.48 12.08 -3.21
C LEU A 122 8.76 10.89 -2.28
N GLY A 123 8.15 9.71 -2.52
CA GLY A 123 8.33 8.58 -1.61
C GLY A 123 8.12 8.98 -0.14
N ASP A 124 9.01 8.46 0.72
CA ASP A 124 9.06 8.81 2.14
C ASP A 124 9.92 10.06 2.44
N SER A 125 10.45 10.75 1.43
CA SER A 125 11.42 11.84 1.62
C SER A 125 10.84 13.06 2.34
N ILE A 126 9.55 13.37 2.16
CA ILE A 126 8.88 14.43 2.93
C ILE A 126 8.86 14.08 4.41
N ALA A 127 8.48 12.85 4.75
CA ALA A 127 8.41 12.39 6.14
C ALA A 127 9.80 12.42 6.78
N GLY A 128 10.83 11.96 6.05
CA GLY A 128 12.22 12.03 6.49
C GLY A 128 12.70 13.47 6.74
N GLY A 129 12.36 14.41 5.84
CA GLY A 129 12.70 15.82 5.99
C GLY A 129 12.02 16.48 7.19
N LEU A 130 10.73 16.19 7.42
CA LEU A 130 10.00 16.67 8.59
C LEU A 130 10.56 16.09 9.90
N LEU A 131 10.89 14.79 9.92
CA LEU A 131 11.51 14.17 11.07
C LEU A 131 12.85 14.82 11.41
N LEU A 132 13.70 15.07 10.40
CA LEU A 132 14.96 15.78 10.59
C LEU A 132 14.74 17.19 11.15
N LEU A 133 13.77 17.94 10.62
CA LEU A 133 13.42 19.26 11.13
C LEU A 133 12.99 19.22 12.60
N CYS A 134 12.17 18.24 12.99
CA CYS A 134 11.77 18.04 14.39
C CYS A 134 13.00 17.76 15.28
N LEU A 135 13.92 16.90 14.84
CA LEU A 135 15.14 16.58 15.57
C LEU A 135 16.07 17.78 15.71
N LEU A 136 16.20 18.61 14.67
CA LEU A 136 16.98 19.85 14.73
C LEU A 136 16.36 20.87 15.68
N ASN A 137 15.04 21.00 15.70
CA ASN A 137 14.34 21.87 16.65
C ASN A 137 14.52 21.39 18.09
N LEU A 138 14.41 20.08 18.33
CA LEU A 138 14.71 19.49 19.63
C LEU A 138 16.15 19.83 20.01
N LEU A 139 17.15 19.51 19.18
CA LEU A 139 18.55 19.82 19.47
C LEU A 139 18.78 21.30 19.77
N TRP A 140 18.14 22.20 19.02
CA TRP A 140 18.20 23.65 19.25
C TRP A 140 17.71 24.05 20.66
N THR A 141 16.68 23.39 21.19
CA THR A 141 16.21 23.67 22.56
C THR A 141 17.20 23.23 23.65
N TRP A 142 18.08 22.26 23.36
CA TRP A 142 19.10 21.77 24.30
C TRP A 142 20.42 22.55 24.21
N LEU A 143 20.61 23.39 23.19
CA LEU A 143 21.79 24.23 23.10
C LEU A 143 21.73 25.36 24.15
N PRO A 144 22.79 25.54 24.96
CA PRO A 144 22.83 26.61 25.95
C PRO A 144 22.66 27.95 25.24
N ARG A 145 21.62 28.70 25.62
CA ARG A 145 21.41 30.06 25.12
C ARG A 145 22.48 30.93 25.74
N VAL A 146 23.37 31.50 24.94
CA VAL A 146 24.29 32.55 25.40
C VAL A 146 23.43 33.74 25.83
N THR A 147 23.18 33.88 27.12
CA THR A 147 22.64 35.11 27.69
C THR A 147 23.73 36.16 27.54
N LYS A 148 23.55 37.10 26.61
CA LYS A 148 24.35 38.33 26.63
C LYS A 148 23.92 39.12 27.87
N ASP A 149 24.69 38.99 28.94
CA ASP A 149 24.60 39.92 30.07
C ASP A 149 24.90 41.34 29.55
N LYS A 150 24.02 42.28 29.94
CA LYS A 150 24.08 43.70 29.58
C LYS A 150 25.02 44.46 30.50
#